data_AF-A0A1B9GMY9-F1
#
_entry.id   AF-A0A1B9GMY9-F1
#
_cell.length_a   1.000
_cell.length_b   1.000
_cell.length_c   1.000
_cell.angle_alpha   90.00
_cell.angle_beta   90.00
_cell.angle_gamma   90.00
#
_symmetry.space_group_name_H-M   'P 1'
#
loop_
_entity.id
_entity.type
_entity.pdbx_description
1 polymer ?
#
loop_
_entity_poly.entity_id
_entity_poly.type
_entity_poly.pdbx_seq_one_letter_code
_entity_poly.pdbx_strand_id
1 'polypeptide(L)'
;MQEFTTLKSHNTVYKLVGPSLVPQDANEAKVNVEKRLEFIRSEIKRVEAQLKEGQEKAAKKKDEIIGLQQQFQALQPPSGPQAVQA
;
A
#
# COMPACT_ATOMS: atom_id res chain seq x y z
N MET A 1 -1.80 -4.88 -23.35
CA MET A 1 -2.97 -4.82 -24.26
C MET A 1 -2.59 -4.23 -25.62
N GLN A 2 -1.91 -3.07 -25.67
CA GLN A 2 -1.53 -2.44 -26.95
C GLN A 2 -0.70 -3.37 -27.87
N GLU A 3 0.24 -4.15 -27.34
CA GLU A 3 0.98 -5.12 -28.17
C GLU A 3 0.10 -6.23 -28.77
N PHE A 4 -0.96 -6.67 -28.08
CA PHE A 4 -1.92 -7.62 -28.66
C PHE A 4 -2.73 -7.00 -29.81
N THR A 5 -2.90 -5.67 -29.83
CA THR A 5 -3.62 -4.98 -30.91
C THR A 5 -2.82 -4.84 -32.20
N THR A 6 -1.49 -5.04 -32.14
CA THR A 6 -0.62 -4.98 -33.31
C THR A 6 -0.34 -6.36 -33.93
N LEU A 7 -0.85 -7.44 -33.32
CA LEU A 7 -0.69 -8.80 -33.82
C LEU A 7 -1.51 -9.02 -35.09
N LYS A 8 -0.88 -9.63 -36.10
CA LYS A 8 -1.51 -10.13 -37.32
C LYS A 8 -1.90 -11.60 -37.14
N SER A 9 -2.80 -12.09 -37.98
CA SER A 9 -3.33 -13.46 -37.92
C SER A 9 -2.28 -14.58 -38.03
N HIS A 10 -1.13 -14.32 -38.64
CA HIS A 10 -0.03 -15.28 -38.79
C HIS A 10 1.01 -15.21 -37.65
N ASN A 11 0.85 -14.30 -36.68
CA ASN A 11 1.81 -14.21 -35.58
C ASN A 11 1.54 -15.28 -34.53
N THR A 12 2.59 -15.96 -34.08
CA THR A 12 2.54 -16.94 -33.00
C THR A 12 2.93 -16.26 -31.69
N VAL A 13 2.11 -16.44 -30.65
CA VAL A 13 2.41 -15.97 -29.29
C VAL A 13 3.13 -17.09 -28.54
N TYR A 14 4.19 -16.75 -27.83
CA TYR A 14 4.93 -17.69 -26.97
C TYR A 14 4.90 -17.21 -25.53
N LYS A 15 4.79 -18.16 -24.61
CA LYS A 15 4.91 -17.95 -23.16
C LYS A 15 6.26 -18.46 -22.69
N LEU A 16 7.01 -17.61 -22.00
CA LEU A 16 8.25 -18.01 -21.33
C LEU A 16 7.93 -18.78 -20.05
N VAL A 17 8.40 -20.03 -19.98
CA VAL A 17 8.29 -20.91 -18.80
C VAL A 17 9.68 -21.44 -18.49
N GLY A 18 10.28 -20.90 -17.41
CA GLY A 18 11.68 -21.18 -17.09
C GLY A 18 12.61 -20.74 -18.24
N PRO A 19 13.54 -21.59 -18.72
CA PRO A 19 14.42 -21.26 -19.84
C PRO A 19 13.76 -21.47 -21.23
N SER A 20 12.51 -21.93 -21.30
CA SER A 20 11.89 -22.38 -22.55
C SER A 20 10.71 -21.51 -22.99
N LEU A 21 10.53 -21.36 -24.31
CA LEU A 21 9.37 -20.72 -24.93
C LEU A 21 8.35 -21.78 -25.38
N VAL A 22 7.12 -21.66 -24.90
CA VAL A 22 6.04 -22.59 -25.23
C VAL A 22 4.98 -21.85 -26.06
N PRO A 23 4.55 -22.39 -27.22
CA PRO A 23 3.44 -21.81 -27.99
C PRO A 23 2.20 -21.65 -27.13
N GLN A 24 1.53 -20.51 -27.25
CA GLN A 24 0.35 -20.18 -26.48
C GLN A 24 -0.71 -19.59 -27.43
N ASP A 25 -1.97 -19.97 -27.21
CA ASP A 25 -3.08 -19.33 -27.89
C ASP A 25 -3.13 -17.83 -27.59
N ALA A 26 -3.32 -17.01 -28.63
CA ALA A 26 -3.27 -15.56 -28.51
C ALA A 26 -4.40 -14.99 -27.64
N ASN A 27 -5.60 -15.58 -27.69
CA ASN A 27 -6.73 -15.15 -26.87
C ASN A 27 -6.49 -15.53 -25.41
N GLU A 28 -6.00 -16.75 -25.14
CA GLU A 28 -5.66 -17.17 -23.79
C GLU A 28 -4.55 -16.29 -23.19
N ALA A 29 -3.51 -15.98 -23.98
CA ALA A 29 -2.45 -15.07 -23.56
C ALA A 29 -2.99 -13.68 -23.20
N LYS A 30 -3.90 -13.13 -24.01
CA LYS A 30 -4.54 -11.83 -23.75
C LYS A 30 -5.34 -11.86 -22.45
N VAL A 31 -6.21 -12.86 -22.26
CA VAL A 31 -7.03 -13.00 -21.05
C VAL A 31 -6.16 -13.18 -19.81
N ASN A 32 -5.09 -13.97 -19.89
CA ASN A 32 -4.17 -14.17 -18.78
C ASN A 32 -3.43 -12.89 -18.38
N VAL A 33 -2.98 -12.10 -19.36
CA VAL A 33 -2.35 -10.79 -19.10
C VAL A 33 -3.35 -9.81 -18.49
N GLU A 34 -4.58 -9.77 -19.01
CA GLU A 34 -5.65 -8.92 -18.47
C GLU A 34 -5.98 -9.24 -17.02
N LYS A 35 -6.23 -10.52 -16.70
CA LYS A 35 -6.48 -10.96 -15.32
C LYS A 35 -5.33 -10.65 -14.38
N ARG A 36 -4.08 -10.79 -14.83
CA ARG A 36 -2.90 -10.43 -14.02
C ARG A 36 -2.84 -8.93 -13.74
N LEU A 37 -3.14 -8.08 -14.73
CA LEU A 37 -3.19 -6.64 -14.54
C LEU A 37 -4.32 -6.22 -13.60
N GLU A 38 -5.49 -6.85 -13.71
CA GLU A 38 -6.61 -6.63 -12.78
C GLU A 38 -6.21 -7.02 -11.35
N PHE A 39 -5.61 -8.20 -11.17
CA PHE A 39 -5.12 -8.65 -9.87
C PHE A 39 -4.11 -7.66 -9.27
N ILE A 40 -3.10 -7.24 -10.05
CA ILE A 40 -2.10 -6.25 -9.59
C ILE A 40 -2.77 -4.95 -9.16
N ARG A 41 -3.73 -4.44 -9.94
CA ARG A 41 -4.47 -3.21 -9.60
C ARG A 41 -5.28 -3.36 -8.31
N SER A 42 -5.92 -4.50 -8.13
CA SER A 42 -6.67 -4.81 -6.91
C SER A 42 -5.76 -4.89 -5.69
N GLU A 43 -4.58 -5.48 -5.84
CA GLU A 43 -3.59 -5.55 -4.76
C GLU A 43 -3.01 -4.18 -4.40
N ILE A 44 -2.77 -3.30 -5.39
CA ILE A 44 -2.38 -1.92 -5.13
C ILE A 44 -3.44 -1.23 -4.27
N LYS A 45 -4.72 -1.29 -4.66
CA LYS A 45 -5.83 -0.69 -3.89
C LYS A 45 -5.91 -1.25 -2.48
N ARG A 46 -5.72 -2.56 -2.31
CA ARG A 46 -5.71 -3.23 -1.00
C ARG A 46 -4.61 -2.67 -0.10
N VAL A 47 -3.39 -2.56 -0.63
CA VAL A 47 -2.23 -2.02 0.12
C VAL A 47 -2.43 -0.54 0.45
N GLU A 48 -2.95 0.27 -0.46
CA GLU A 48 -3.28 1.68 -0.22
C GLU A 48 -4.32 1.85 0.90
N ALA A 49 -5.36 1.00 0.91
CA ALA A 49 -6.36 1.02 1.97
C ALA A 49 -5.75 0.66 3.34
N GLN A 50 -4.90 -0.37 3.40
CA GLN A 50 -4.19 -0.75 4.61
C GLN A 50 -3.26 0.36 5.11
N LEU A 51 -2.58 1.05 4.19
CA LEU A 51 -1.72 2.18 4.53
C LEU A 51 -2.51 3.32 5.15
N LYS A 52 -3.64 3.69 4.53
CA LYS A 52 -4.53 4.75 5.05
C LYS A 52 -5.07 4.40 6.43
N GLU A 53 -5.56 3.17 6.62
CA GLU A 53 -6.04 2.70 7.92
C GLU A 53 -4.93 2.75 8.98
N GLY A 54 -3.71 2.34 8.62
CA GLY A 54 -2.54 2.42 9.50
C GLY A 54 -2.21 3.86 9.91
N GLN A 55 -2.24 4.80 8.96
CA GLN A 55 -2.02 6.23 9.21
C GLN A 55 -3.09 6.83 10.13
N GLU A 56 -4.37 6.51 9.91
CA GLU A 56 -5.46 6.97 10.76
C GLU A 56 -5.35 6.42 12.20
N LYS A 57 -4.98 5.15 12.36
CA LYS A 57 -4.72 4.55 13.67
C LYS A 57 -3.56 5.24 14.38
N ALA A 58 -2.47 5.49 13.66
CA ALA A 58 -1.30 6.18 14.22
C ALA A 58 -1.64 7.62 14.65
N ALA A 59 -2.39 8.35 13.84
CA ALA A 59 -2.85 9.70 14.18
C ALA A 59 -3.72 9.72 15.44
N LYS A 60 -4.72 8.83 15.52
CA LYS A 60 -5.57 8.71 16.73
C LYS A 60 -4.76 8.42 17.99
N LYS A 61 -3.80 7.49 17.91
CA LYS A 61 -2.93 7.16 19.05
C LYS A 61 -2.05 8.33 19.46
N LYS A 62 -1.54 9.10 18.50
CA LYS A 62 -0.79 10.33 18.77
C LYS A 62 -1.65 11.34 19.54
N ASP A 63 -2.88 11.57 19.10
CA ASP A 63 -3.80 12.51 19.75
C ASP A 63 -4.17 12.07 21.17
N GLU A 64 -4.42 10.77 21.39
CA GLU A 64 -4.62 10.18 22.72
C GLU A 64 -3.43 10.46 23.66
N ILE A 65 -2.19 10.24 23.16
CA ILE A 65 -0.96 10.48 23.94
C ILE A 65 -0.83 11.96 24.31
N ILE A 66 -1.06 12.87 23.36
CA ILE A 66 -0.99 14.32 23.61
C ILE A 66 -2.03 14.73 24.65
N GLY A 67 -3.27 14.23 24.55
CA GLY A 67 -4.32 14.51 25.52
C GLY A 67 -3.95 14.05 26.93
N LEU A 68 -3.37 12.85 27.07
CA LEU A 68 -2.88 12.34 28.36
C LEU A 68 -1.73 13.18 28.92
N GLN A 69 -0.78 13.60 28.07
CA GLN A 69 0.33 14.47 28.49
C GLN A 69 -0.16 15.83 29.00
N GLN A 70 -1.15 16.44 28.32
CA GLN A 70 -1.76 17.70 28.75
C GLN A 70 -2.49 17.54 30.09
N GLN A 71 -3.25 16.46 30.28
CA GLN A 71 -3.93 16.18 31.55
C GLN A 71 -2.93 15.99 32.69
N PHE A 72 -1.83 15.26 32.45
CA PHE A 72 -0.80 15.07 33.46
C PHE A 72 -0.12 16.38 33.85
N GLN A 73 0.15 17.25 32.88
CA GLN A 73 0.75 18.56 33.13
C GLN A 73 -0.20 19.52 33.87
N ALA A 74 -1.51 19.42 33.63
CA ALA A 74 -2.54 20.17 34.38
C ALA A 74 -2.71 19.68 35.83
N LEU A 75 -2.42 18.42 36.11
CA LEU A 75 -2.45 17.82 37.45
C LEU A 75 -1.16 18.05 38.25
N GLN A 76 -0.07 18.46 37.60
CA GLN A 76 1.13 18.87 38.31
C GLN A 76 0.92 20.24 38.95
N PRO A 77 1.09 20.39 40.28
CA PRO A 77 1.09 21.71 40.89
C PRO A 77 2.22 22.55 40.25
N PRO A 78 2.05 23.88 40.13
CA PRO A 78 3.13 24.73 39.66
C PRO A 78 4.34 24.45 40.54
N SER A 79 5.43 24.01 39.90
CA SER A 79 6.74 23.95 40.54
C SER A 79 7.11 25.38 40.90
N GLY A 80 6.70 25.83 42.09
CA GLY A 80 7.03 27.15 42.60
C GLY A 80 8.56 27.29 42.68
N PRO A 81 9.11 28.50 42.50
CA PRO A 81 10.54 28.71 42.61
C PRO A 81 10.99 28.17 43.97
N GLN A 82 11.93 27.21 43.95
CA GLN A 82 12.66 26.84 45.15
C GLN A 82 13.37 28.11 45.62
N ALA A 83 12.76 28.79 46.59
CA ALA A 83 13.42 29.80 47.38
C ALA A 83 14.54 29.09 48.13
N VAL A 84 15.72 29.06 47.53
CA VAL A 84 16.97 28.96 48.26
C VAL A 84 17.08 30.22 49.12
N GLN A 85 16.53 30.15 50.32
CA GLN A 85 16.78 31.11 51.40
C GLN A 85 17.89 30.57 52.30
N ALA A 86 18.78 31.51 52.63
CA ALA A 86 19.90 31.47 53.59
C ALA A 86 21.21 30.83 53.12
#